data_AF-B5Y9Z9-F1
#
_entry.id   AF-B5Y9Z9-F1
#
_cell.length_a   1.000
_cell.length_b   1.000
_cell.length_c   1.000
_cell.angle_alpha   90.00
_cell.angle_beta   90.00
_cell.angle_gamma   90.00
#
_symmetry.space_group_name_H-M   'P 1'
#
loop_
_entity.id
_entity.type
_entity.pdbx_description
1 polymer ?
#
loop_
_entity_poly.entity_id
_entity_poly.type
_entity_poly.pdbx_seq_one_letter_code
_entity_poly.pdbx_strand_id
1 'polypeptide(L)'
;MKDIKPIIDSFRRANGLDFSFVSDDVFSGYKTAYGTYDVTINKLFVNVNLLENAPVYKVLFYLYHEMRHALQYAHPEQLDKEIRESLPYVLLYNGICFRLLDNAWVECKLDGDEDYFTQAYLSFPYKLDANSFAHSMVKATLSESKELNDLYTSWLPNNKIPFHKLAELFKTIDKQIKI
;
A
#
# COMPACT_ATOMS: atom_id res chain seq x y z
N MET A 1 -2.90 11.97 20.53
CA MET A 1 -2.30 11.75 19.20
C MET A 1 -0.77 11.66 19.28
N LYS A 2 -0.17 10.58 18.76
CA LYS A 2 1.29 10.54 18.53
C LYS A 2 1.63 11.54 17.44
N ASP A 3 2.63 12.39 17.66
CA ASP A 3 3.02 13.37 16.65
C ASP A 3 3.74 12.67 15.49
N ILE A 4 2.98 12.35 14.43
CA ILE A 4 3.47 11.68 13.22
C ILE A 4 4.05 12.64 12.19
N LYS A 5 3.77 13.95 12.33
CA LYS A 5 4.18 14.96 11.35
C LYS A 5 5.70 15.06 11.19
N PRO A 6 6.51 15.08 12.27
CA PRO A 6 7.97 15.08 12.14
C PRO A 6 8.52 13.89 11.37
N ILE A 7 7.89 12.71 11.51
CA ILE A 7 8.29 11.48 10.80
C ILE A 7 8.02 11.64 9.30
N ILE A 8 6.81 12.10 8.94
CA ILE A 8 6.42 12.35 7.54
C ILE A 8 7.35 13.39 6.91
N ASP A 9 7.58 14.52 7.58
CA ASP A 9 8.41 15.60 7.06
C ASP A 9 9.88 15.17 6.90
N SER A 10 10.41 14.38 7.84
CA SER A 10 11.76 13.82 7.75
C SER A 10 11.88 12.87 6.56
N PHE A 11 10.92 11.96 6.41
CA PHE A 11 10.87 11.01 5.29
C PHE A 11 10.82 11.73 3.94
N ARG A 12 9.96 12.74 3.81
CA ARG A 12 9.85 13.56 2.60
C ARG A 12 11.17 14.22 2.21
N ARG A 13 11.81 14.89 3.17
CA ARG A 13 13.11 15.55 2.92
C ARG A 13 14.20 14.56 2.52
N ALA A 14 14.29 13.42 3.21
CA ALA A 14 15.32 12.41 2.96
C ALA A 14 15.19 11.76 1.57
N ASN A 15 13.98 11.70 1.03
CA ASN A 15 13.68 11.03 -0.24
C ASN A 15 13.28 11.99 -1.36
N GLY A 16 13.36 13.31 -1.15
CA GLY A 16 12.99 14.30 -2.17
C GLY A 16 11.51 14.28 -2.57
N LEU A 17 10.61 13.93 -1.64
CA LEU A 17 9.17 13.78 -1.92
C LEU A 17 8.37 15.03 -1.52
N ASP A 18 7.37 15.38 -2.31
CA ASP A 18 6.56 16.59 -2.16
C ASP A 18 5.06 16.33 -1.88
N PHE A 19 4.65 15.08 -1.61
CA PHE A 19 3.25 14.73 -1.33
C PHE A 19 2.65 15.52 -0.16
N SER A 20 1.37 15.90 -0.27
CA SER A 20 0.63 16.51 0.84
C SER A 20 0.15 15.42 1.82
N PHE A 21 -0.08 15.75 3.11
CA PHE A 21 -0.72 14.80 4.03
C PHE A 21 -1.93 15.42 4.74
N VAL A 22 -2.94 14.60 5.02
CA VAL A 22 -4.15 14.98 5.76
C VAL A 22 -4.40 13.96 6.85
N SER A 23 -4.60 14.48 8.06
CA SER A 23 -5.00 13.73 9.24
C SER A 23 -6.45 14.09 9.57
N ASP A 24 -7.41 13.42 8.95
CA ASP A 24 -8.84 13.71 9.12
C ASP A 24 -9.62 12.39 9.32
N ASP A 25 -10.69 12.48 10.11
CA ASP A 25 -11.56 11.38 10.50
C ASP A 25 -12.52 10.96 9.37
N VAL A 26 -12.61 11.77 8.32
CA VAL A 26 -13.67 11.72 7.30
C VAL A 26 -13.13 11.33 5.92
N PHE A 27 -12.22 10.36 5.84
CA PHE A 27 -11.98 9.70 4.56
C PHE A 27 -13.05 8.61 4.37
N SER A 28 -14.17 8.99 3.73
CA SER A 28 -15.43 8.23 3.67
C SER A 28 -15.34 6.84 3.02
N GLY A 29 -14.24 6.53 2.32
CA GLY A 29 -14.04 5.24 1.67
C GLY A 29 -13.31 4.17 2.50
N TYR A 30 -12.66 4.52 3.61
CA TYR A 30 -11.67 3.63 4.24
C TYR A 30 -11.74 3.63 5.78
N LYS A 31 -12.95 3.43 6.33
CA LYS A 31 -13.19 3.42 7.80
C LYS A 31 -12.28 2.46 8.58
N THR A 32 -11.76 1.41 7.93
CA THR A 32 -10.95 0.35 8.54
C THR A 32 -9.46 0.41 8.19
N ALA A 33 -9.04 1.30 7.27
CA ALA A 33 -7.63 1.43 6.90
C ALA A 33 -6.93 2.47 7.78
N TYR A 34 -5.68 2.18 8.18
CA TYR A 34 -4.85 3.10 8.97
C TYR A 34 -4.36 4.32 8.18
N GLY A 35 -4.31 4.20 6.86
CA GLY A 35 -3.97 5.28 5.95
C GLY A 35 -4.12 4.82 4.49
N THR A 36 -3.96 5.75 3.57
CA THR A 36 -3.85 5.46 2.14
C THR A 36 -3.08 6.57 1.45
N TYR A 37 -2.13 6.21 0.59
CA TYR A 37 -1.54 7.15 -0.36
C TYR A 37 -2.29 7.11 -1.69
N ASP A 38 -2.82 8.27 -2.10
CA ASP A 38 -3.42 8.46 -3.42
C ASP A 38 -2.45 9.19 -4.35
N VAL A 39 -1.92 8.44 -5.31
CA VAL A 39 -1.00 8.96 -6.33
C VAL A 39 -1.65 10.00 -7.23
N THR A 40 -2.96 9.91 -7.49
CA THR A 40 -3.64 10.77 -8.48
C THR A 40 -3.70 12.24 -8.06
N ILE A 41 -3.63 12.47 -6.75
CA ILE A 41 -3.63 13.80 -6.12
C ILE A 41 -2.41 14.03 -5.23
N ASN A 42 -1.39 13.14 -5.33
CA ASN A 42 -0.14 13.19 -4.57
C ASN A 42 -0.38 13.46 -3.07
N LYS A 43 -1.20 12.62 -2.43
CA LYS A 43 -1.69 12.86 -1.06
C LYS A 43 -1.69 11.61 -0.20
N LEU A 44 -1.12 11.73 0.99
CA LEU A 44 -1.17 10.75 2.07
C LEU A 44 -2.34 11.08 3.01
N PHE A 45 -3.31 10.17 3.10
CA PHE A 45 -4.38 10.22 4.08
C PHE A 45 -4.05 9.31 5.26
N VAL A 46 -4.29 9.82 6.47
CA VAL A 46 -3.96 9.12 7.70
C VAL A 46 -5.18 9.10 8.62
N ASN A 47 -5.58 7.90 9.06
CA ASN A 47 -6.70 7.70 9.96
C ASN A 47 -6.23 7.87 11.42
N VAL A 48 -6.34 9.09 11.94
CA VAL A 48 -5.88 9.42 13.29
C VAL A 48 -6.63 8.67 14.39
N ASN A 49 -7.92 8.41 14.21
CA ASN A 49 -8.73 7.65 15.17
C ASN A 49 -8.22 6.22 15.38
N LEU A 50 -7.85 5.53 14.29
CA LEU A 50 -7.26 4.19 14.39
C LEU A 50 -5.83 4.23 14.94
N LEU A 51 -5.04 5.26 14.60
CA LEU A 51 -3.66 5.38 15.04
C LEU A 51 -3.49 5.81 16.49
N GLU A 52 -4.41 6.63 17.01
CA GLU A 52 -4.35 7.14 18.39
C GLU A 52 -4.31 6.00 19.41
N ASN A 53 -5.10 4.95 19.15
CA ASN A 53 -5.23 3.80 20.04
C ASN A 53 -4.29 2.64 19.69
N ALA A 54 -3.58 2.71 18.56
CA ALA A 54 -2.68 1.65 18.13
C ALA A 54 -1.31 1.72 18.85
N PRO A 55 -0.62 0.58 19.08
CA PRO A 55 0.77 0.56 19.54
C PRO A 55 1.73 1.32 18.61
N VAL A 56 2.85 1.85 19.13
CA VAL A 56 3.78 2.69 18.34
C VAL A 56 4.33 1.96 17.11
N TYR A 57 4.74 0.69 17.26
CA TYR A 57 5.24 -0.10 16.14
C TYR A 57 4.20 -0.22 15.01
N LYS A 58 2.92 -0.38 15.35
CA LYS A 58 1.81 -0.53 14.40
C LYS A 58 1.54 0.78 13.66
N VAL A 59 1.57 1.90 14.40
CA VAL A 59 1.46 3.25 13.81
C VAL A 59 2.57 3.50 12.80
N LEU A 60 3.84 3.24 13.19
CA LEU A 60 4.98 3.43 12.30
C LEU A 60 4.92 2.50 11.09
N PHE A 61 4.50 1.23 11.27
CA PHE A 61 4.39 0.27 10.18
C PHE A 61 3.46 0.79 9.08
N TYR A 62 2.21 1.16 9.41
CA TYR A 62 1.28 1.65 8.41
C TYR A 62 1.69 2.99 7.82
N LEU A 63 2.33 3.87 8.62
CA LEU A 63 2.82 5.14 8.10
C LEU A 63 3.94 4.93 7.08
N TYR A 64 4.95 4.11 7.40
CA TYR A 64 6.03 3.79 6.46
C TYR A 64 5.54 3.00 5.24
N HIS A 65 4.51 2.16 5.39
CA HIS A 65 3.88 1.46 4.26
C HIS A 65 3.32 2.44 3.24
N GLU A 66 2.48 3.39 3.67
CA GLU A 66 1.87 4.35 2.76
C GLU A 66 2.90 5.35 2.19
N MET A 67 3.89 5.77 2.99
CA MET A 67 4.99 6.58 2.50
C MET A 67 5.88 5.84 1.49
N ARG A 68 5.99 4.50 1.59
CA ARG A 68 6.67 3.70 0.57
C ARG A 68 5.91 3.71 -0.74
N HIS A 69 4.58 3.73 -0.74
CA HIS A 69 3.82 3.94 -1.98
C HIS A 69 4.13 5.28 -2.61
N ALA A 70 4.19 6.37 -1.83
CA ALA A 70 4.60 7.67 -2.36
C ALA A 70 5.98 7.61 -3.05
N LEU A 71 6.94 6.94 -2.41
CA LEU A 71 8.27 6.74 -2.98
C LEU A 71 8.27 5.86 -4.24
N GLN A 72 7.49 4.78 -4.25
CA GLN A 72 7.38 3.90 -5.41
C GLN A 72 6.82 4.63 -6.64
N TYR A 73 5.82 5.49 -6.45
CA TYR A 73 5.23 6.27 -7.55
C TYR A 73 6.11 7.44 -7.99
N ALA A 74 6.89 8.04 -7.08
CA ALA A 74 7.80 9.13 -7.42
C ALA A 74 9.01 8.66 -8.23
N HIS A 75 9.52 7.46 -7.95
CA HIS A 75 10.74 6.92 -8.55
C HIS A 75 10.58 5.47 -9.06
N PRO A 76 9.62 5.19 -9.96
CA PRO A 76 9.34 3.84 -10.44
C PRO A 76 10.54 3.23 -11.20
N GLU A 77 11.41 4.05 -11.78
CA GLU A 77 12.63 3.64 -12.49
C GLU A 77 13.67 2.98 -11.58
N GLN A 78 13.60 3.23 -10.27
CA GLN A 78 14.50 2.64 -9.28
C GLN A 78 14.00 1.29 -8.75
N LEU A 79 12.81 0.86 -9.20
CA LEU A 79 12.16 -0.36 -8.73
C LEU A 79 12.42 -1.53 -9.68
N ASP A 80 12.46 -2.72 -9.09
CA ASP A 80 12.44 -3.96 -9.85
C ASP A 80 11.22 -4.01 -10.78
N LYS A 81 11.38 -4.69 -11.92
CA LYS A 81 10.38 -4.78 -12.98
C LYS A 81 8.99 -5.19 -12.45
N GLU A 82 8.93 -6.22 -11.61
CA GLU A 82 7.65 -6.75 -11.10
C GLU A 82 6.91 -5.75 -10.21
N ILE A 83 7.65 -4.99 -9.39
CA ILE A 83 7.09 -3.91 -8.57
C ILE A 83 6.51 -2.84 -9.48
N ARG A 84 7.32 -2.34 -10.41
CA ARG A 84 6.91 -1.29 -11.35
C ARG A 84 5.70 -1.69 -12.21
N GLU A 85 5.65 -2.93 -12.70
CA GLU A 85 4.54 -3.44 -13.50
C GLU A 85 3.25 -3.66 -12.70
N SER A 86 3.37 -3.86 -11.38
CA SER A 86 2.20 -4.06 -10.50
C SER A 86 1.63 -2.76 -9.93
N LEU A 87 2.40 -1.67 -9.85
CA LEU A 87 1.94 -0.37 -9.33
C LEU A 87 0.61 0.12 -9.93
N PRO A 88 0.38 0.02 -11.25
CA PRO A 88 -0.83 0.58 -11.84
C PRO A 88 -2.10 -0.25 -11.58
N TYR A 89 -2.04 -1.30 -10.77
CA TYR A 89 -3.15 -2.22 -10.50
C TYR A 89 -3.47 -2.28 -9.01
N VAL A 90 -4.75 -2.19 -8.69
CA VAL A 90 -5.30 -2.47 -7.35
C VAL A 90 -6.37 -3.54 -7.49
N LEU A 91 -6.37 -4.50 -6.57
CA LEU A 91 -7.41 -5.52 -6.46
C LEU A 91 -7.86 -5.58 -5.00
N LEU A 92 -9.16 -5.50 -4.75
CA LEU A 92 -9.75 -5.65 -3.43
C LEU A 92 -10.23 -7.08 -3.22
N TYR A 93 -10.44 -7.48 -1.96
CA TYR A 93 -10.84 -8.84 -1.59
C TYR A 93 -12.16 -9.29 -2.22
N ASN A 94 -13.05 -8.36 -2.51
CA ASN A 94 -14.36 -8.62 -3.13
C ASN A 94 -14.34 -8.60 -4.67
N GLY A 95 -13.16 -8.59 -5.29
CA GLY A 95 -12.99 -8.58 -6.75
C GLY A 95 -13.12 -7.20 -7.41
N ILE A 96 -13.40 -6.13 -6.66
CA ILE A 96 -13.30 -4.77 -7.19
C ILE A 96 -11.83 -4.50 -7.53
N CYS A 97 -11.58 -4.03 -8.74
CA CYS A 97 -10.25 -3.75 -9.26
C CYS A 97 -10.15 -2.33 -9.78
N PHE A 98 -8.94 -1.77 -9.75
CA PHE A 98 -8.65 -0.47 -10.36
C PHE A 98 -7.40 -0.56 -11.21
N ARG A 99 -7.43 0.16 -12.33
CA ARG A 99 -6.28 0.40 -13.20
C ARG A 99 -5.96 1.90 -13.23
N LEU A 100 -4.71 2.27 -12.98
CA LEU A 100 -4.23 3.65 -13.08
C LEU A 100 -3.86 4.03 -14.52
N LEU A 101 -4.64 4.88 -15.15
CA LEU A 101 -4.43 5.34 -16.52
C LEU A 101 -4.44 6.86 -16.56
N ASP A 102 -3.42 7.47 -17.14
CA ASP A 102 -3.34 8.92 -17.31
C ASP A 102 -3.70 9.70 -16.02
N ASN A 103 -3.18 9.22 -14.88
CA ASN A 103 -3.41 9.78 -13.54
C ASN A 103 -4.87 9.67 -13.03
N ALA A 104 -5.64 8.69 -13.52
CA ALA A 104 -6.98 8.38 -13.05
C ALA A 104 -7.17 6.88 -12.78
N TRP A 105 -7.87 6.55 -11.70
CA TRP A 105 -8.27 5.18 -11.39
C TRP A 105 -9.54 4.80 -12.17
N VAL A 106 -9.43 3.79 -13.02
CA VAL A 106 -10.58 3.19 -13.71
C VAL A 106 -10.99 1.92 -12.98
N GLU A 107 -12.21 1.93 -12.43
CA GLU A 107 -12.79 0.82 -11.68
C GLU A 107 -13.32 -0.27 -12.62
N CYS A 108 -13.13 -1.53 -12.21
CA CYS A 108 -13.73 -2.72 -12.77
C CYS A 108 -14.13 -3.68 -11.66
N LYS A 109 -14.81 -4.76 -12.04
CA LYS A 109 -15.08 -5.88 -11.14
C LYS A 109 -14.76 -7.18 -11.83
N LEU A 110 -14.03 -8.05 -11.13
CA LEU A 110 -13.80 -9.43 -11.53
C LEU A 110 -14.77 -10.34 -10.78
N ASP A 111 -15.34 -11.31 -11.50
CA ASP A 111 -16.03 -12.42 -10.88
C ASP A 111 -15.00 -13.45 -10.39
N GLY A 112 -15.19 -13.98 -9.19
CA GLY A 112 -14.26 -14.93 -8.60
C GLY A 112 -14.47 -15.10 -7.11
N ASP A 113 -13.50 -15.77 -6.51
CA ASP A 113 -13.51 -16.16 -5.11
C ASP A 113 -12.71 -15.17 -4.23
N GLU A 114 -13.26 -14.85 -3.06
CA GLU A 114 -12.67 -13.88 -2.11
C GLU A 114 -11.33 -14.37 -1.56
N ASP A 115 -11.15 -15.68 -1.32
CA ASP A 115 -9.88 -16.22 -0.86
C ASP A 115 -8.83 -16.05 -1.96
N TYR A 116 -9.17 -16.34 -3.21
CA TYR A 116 -8.27 -16.08 -4.35
C TYR A 116 -7.87 -14.61 -4.44
N PHE A 117 -8.83 -13.68 -4.38
CA PHE A 117 -8.54 -12.25 -4.46
C PHE A 117 -7.71 -11.75 -3.28
N THR A 118 -7.94 -12.29 -2.09
CA THR A 118 -7.12 -12.02 -0.90
C THR A 118 -5.68 -12.48 -1.10
N GLN A 119 -5.46 -13.71 -1.57
CA GLN A 119 -4.11 -14.21 -1.85
C GLN A 119 -3.44 -13.41 -2.98
N ALA A 120 -4.19 -12.99 -4.00
CA ALA A 120 -3.68 -12.15 -5.08
C ALA A 120 -3.25 -10.77 -4.57
N TYR A 121 -4.11 -10.07 -3.81
CA TYR A 121 -3.78 -8.79 -3.19
C TYR A 121 -2.50 -8.86 -2.35
N LEU A 122 -2.40 -9.86 -1.47
CA LEU A 122 -1.23 -10.07 -0.61
C LEU A 122 0.02 -10.44 -1.41
N SER A 123 -0.14 -10.98 -2.62
CA SER A 123 0.97 -11.36 -3.51
C SER A 123 1.43 -10.24 -4.43
N PHE A 124 0.73 -9.09 -4.49
CA PHE A 124 1.12 -7.98 -5.37
C PHE A 124 2.53 -7.48 -5.01
N PRO A 125 3.48 -7.44 -5.97
CA PRO A 125 4.87 -7.08 -5.69
C PRO A 125 5.04 -5.73 -4.99
N TYR A 126 4.32 -4.69 -5.41
CA TYR A 126 4.41 -3.37 -4.75
C TYR A 126 3.87 -3.37 -3.32
N LYS A 127 2.91 -4.24 -2.98
CA LYS A 127 2.42 -4.41 -1.61
C LYS A 127 3.43 -5.16 -0.74
N LEU A 128 4.03 -6.24 -1.26
CA LEU A 128 5.10 -6.98 -0.57
C LEU A 128 6.32 -6.09 -0.29
N ASP A 129 6.72 -5.25 -1.25
CA ASP A 129 7.78 -4.27 -1.09
C ASP A 129 7.43 -3.24 0.00
N ALA A 130 6.22 -2.67 -0.03
CA ALA A 130 5.77 -1.70 0.97
C ALA A 130 5.76 -2.30 2.40
N ASN A 131 5.30 -3.54 2.55
CA ASN A 131 5.30 -4.25 3.84
C ASN A 131 6.73 -4.53 4.34
N SER A 132 7.61 -5.00 3.46
CA SER A 132 9.01 -5.31 3.80
C SER A 132 9.79 -4.03 4.17
N PHE A 133 9.56 -2.96 3.44
CA PHE A 133 10.13 -1.65 3.70
C PHE A 133 9.66 -1.11 5.05
N ALA A 134 8.35 -1.12 5.31
CA ALA A 134 7.77 -0.69 6.57
C ALA A 134 8.33 -1.46 7.75
N HIS A 135 8.40 -2.79 7.65
CA HIS A 135 8.98 -3.65 8.68
C HIS A 135 10.44 -3.26 8.99
N SER A 136 11.26 -3.08 7.96
CA SER A 136 12.67 -2.69 8.09
C SER A 136 12.83 -1.31 8.74
N MET A 137 12.01 -0.34 8.35
CA MET A 137 12.04 1.01 8.92
C MET A 137 11.63 1.04 10.40
N VAL A 138 10.60 0.27 10.76
CA VAL A 138 10.17 0.16 12.17
C VAL A 138 11.24 -0.53 13.00
N LYS A 139 11.83 -1.62 12.49
CA LYS A 139 12.93 -2.35 13.15
C LYS A 139 14.14 -1.44 13.39
N ALA A 140 14.48 -0.58 12.43
CA ALA A 140 15.55 0.41 12.60
C ALA A 140 15.21 1.51 13.63
N THR A 141 13.91 1.84 13.79
CA THR A 141 13.46 2.92 14.69
C THR A 141 13.25 2.46 16.14
N LEU A 142 12.66 1.28 16.34
CA LEU A 142 12.21 0.79 17.66
C LEU A 142 12.88 -0.51 18.11
N SER A 143 13.81 -1.05 17.32
CA SER A 143 14.31 -2.43 17.43
C SER A 143 13.25 -3.48 17.07
N GLU A 144 13.70 -4.73 16.90
CA GLU A 144 12.84 -5.87 16.59
C GLU A 144 11.96 -6.28 17.77
N SER A 145 10.70 -6.65 17.49
CA SER A 145 9.78 -7.21 18.48
C SER A 145 8.94 -8.33 17.87
N LYS A 146 8.39 -9.20 18.73
CA LYS A 146 7.49 -10.26 18.28
C LYS A 146 6.25 -9.69 17.61
N GLU A 147 5.66 -8.65 18.17
CA GLU A 147 4.43 -8.03 17.68
C GLU A 147 4.63 -7.38 16.31
N LEU A 148 5.80 -6.79 16.06
CA LEU A 148 6.17 -6.27 14.74
C LEU A 148 6.31 -7.42 13.71
N ASN A 149 6.95 -8.52 14.10
CA ASN A 149 7.11 -9.69 13.24
C ASN A 149 5.78 -10.38 12.94
N ASP A 150 4.90 -10.51 13.94
CA ASP A 150 3.55 -11.04 13.77
C ASP A 150 2.73 -10.15 12.82
N LEU A 151 2.80 -8.82 12.98
CA LEU A 151 2.13 -7.86 12.09
C LEU A 151 2.63 -8.00 10.64
N TYR A 152 3.94 -8.02 10.43
CA TYR A 152 4.51 -8.21 9.10
C TYR A 152 4.09 -9.55 8.49
N THR A 153 4.16 -10.63 9.26
CA THR A 153 3.76 -11.97 8.81
C THR A 153 2.28 -12.04 8.43
N SER A 154 1.40 -11.32 9.13
CA SER A 154 -0.03 -11.23 8.79
C SER A 154 -0.31 -10.61 7.42
N TRP A 155 0.66 -9.88 6.87
CA TRP A 155 0.59 -9.26 5.54
C TRP A 155 1.29 -10.09 4.45
N LEU A 156 1.78 -11.28 4.79
CA LEU A 156 2.31 -12.22 3.80
C LEU A 156 1.19 -13.14 3.30
N PRO A 157 1.19 -13.49 2.00
CA PRO A 157 0.24 -14.45 1.47
C PRO A 157 0.53 -15.83 2.04
N ASN A 158 -0.52 -16.57 2.40
CA ASN A 158 -0.41 -17.98 2.76
C ASN A 158 0.02 -18.81 1.54
N ASN A 159 -0.54 -18.46 0.36
CA ASN A 159 -0.23 -19.06 -0.92
C ASN A 159 0.26 -17.97 -1.88
N LYS A 160 1.57 -17.73 -1.89
CA LYS A 160 2.16 -16.71 -2.76
C LYS A 160 1.88 -17.03 -4.23
N ILE A 161 1.12 -16.16 -4.88
CA ILE A 161 0.85 -16.27 -6.31
C ILE A 161 2.11 -15.81 -7.07
N PRO A 162 2.66 -16.62 -7.99
CA PRO A 162 3.85 -16.23 -8.75
C PRO A 162 3.53 -15.09 -9.72
N PHE A 163 4.50 -14.21 -9.97
CA PHE A 163 4.30 -13.00 -10.76
C PHE A 163 3.70 -13.25 -12.15
N HIS A 164 4.11 -14.30 -12.86
CA HIS A 164 3.53 -14.61 -14.17
C HIS A 164 2.01 -14.83 -14.13
N LYS A 165 1.45 -15.34 -13.03
CA LYS A 165 -0.01 -15.46 -12.84
C LYS A 165 -0.65 -14.12 -12.51
N LEU A 166 0.03 -13.27 -11.75
CA LEU A 166 -0.42 -11.89 -11.51
C LEU A 166 -0.42 -11.07 -12.81
N ALA A 167 0.56 -11.27 -13.68
CA ALA A 167 0.59 -10.64 -15.00
C ALA A 167 -0.61 -11.06 -15.88
N GLU A 168 -1.06 -12.32 -15.80
CA GLU A 168 -2.30 -12.74 -16.48
C GLU A 168 -3.56 -12.11 -15.85
N LEU A 169 -3.57 -11.93 -14.52
CA LEU A 169 -4.62 -11.19 -13.83
C LEU A 169 -4.65 -9.71 -14.27
N PHE A 170 -3.50 -9.06 -14.41
CA PHE A 170 -3.39 -7.68 -14.93
C PHE A 170 -3.97 -7.55 -16.33
N LYS A 171 -3.63 -8.49 -17.23
CA LYS A 171 -4.25 -8.55 -18.58
C LYS A 171 -5.76 -8.77 -18.53
N THR A 172 -6.26 -9.46 -17.51
CA THR A 172 -7.70 -9.68 -17.31
C THR A 172 -8.37 -8.37 -16.88
N ILE A 173 -7.73 -7.59 -16.01
CA ILE A 173 -8.16 -6.25 -15.63
C ILE A 173 -8.20 -5.33 -16.86
N ASP A 174 -7.12 -5.29 -17.65
CA ASP A 174 -7.04 -4.47 -18.88
C ASP A 174 -8.18 -4.79 -19.86
N LYS A 175 -8.52 -6.07 -20.04
CA LYS A 175 -9.65 -6.50 -20.87
C LYS A 175 -11.00 -6.00 -20.36
N GLN A 176 -11.23 -5.99 -19.04
CA GLN A 176 -12.50 -5.54 -18.46
C GLN A 176 -12.72 -4.04 -18.68
N ILE A 177 -11.65 -3.26 -18.64
CA ILE A 177 -11.69 -1.81 -18.90
C ILE A 177 -11.49 -1.45 -20.38
N LYS A 178 -11.43 -2.46 -21.26
CA LYS A 178 -11.36 -2.36 -22.73
C LYS A 178 -10.09 -1.66 -23.25
N ILE A 179 -8.93 -2.05 -22.72
CA ILE A 179 -7.59 -1.57 -23.11
C ILE A 179 -6.77 -2.71 -23.70
#